data_AF-A0A9P5T3Y2-F1
#
_entry.id   AF-A0A9P5T3Y2-F1
#
_cell.length_a   1.000
_cell.length_b   1.000
_cell.length_c   1.000
_cell.angle_alpha   90.00
_cell.angle_beta   90.00
_cell.angle_gamma   90.00
#
_symmetry.space_group_name_H-M   'P 1'
#
loop_
_entity.id
_entity.type
_entity.pdbx_description
1 polymer ?
#
loop_
_entity_poly.entity_id
_entity_poly.type
_entity_poly.pdbx_seq_one_letter_code
_entity_poly.pdbx_strand_id
1 'polypeptide(L)'
;MSDPSQPGNSALNAQANATLRVLQNKKPMPEIDFTIHTMEDGTTASTRERYNKDVQAPAVHLPTDDMFFSKEHPDRPDLAFLKDHFYREGRITEDQAIYILQKATDILRTEPNLLEVDAPITGKCAAKEYHAKERERENESGAG
;
A
#
# COMPACT_ATOMS: atom_id res chain seq x y z
N MET A 1 -72.27 29.65 50.02
CA MET A 1 -72.09 28.89 48.76
C MET A 1 -70.61 28.63 48.59
N SER A 2 -70.25 27.37 48.36
CA SER A 2 -68.90 26.81 48.47
C SER A 2 -68.21 26.64 47.10
N ASP A 3 -66.87 26.56 47.16
CA ASP A 3 -65.91 25.88 46.24
C ASP A 3 -65.40 26.59 44.96
N PRO A 4 -64.21 26.23 44.41
CA PRO A 4 -62.96 25.73 45.04
C PRO A 4 -61.71 26.56 44.65
N SER A 5 -60.75 26.66 45.56
CA SER A 5 -59.37 27.04 45.24
C SER A 5 -58.69 25.89 44.48
N GLN A 6 -58.34 26.12 43.21
CA GLN A 6 -57.59 25.15 42.39
C GLN A 6 -56.18 24.91 42.96
N PRO A 7 -55.83 23.68 43.39
CA PRO A 7 -54.44 23.30 43.62
C PRO A 7 -53.88 22.78 42.29
N GLY A 8 -52.76 23.32 41.80
CA GLY A 8 -52.10 22.63 40.68
C GLY A 8 -50.97 23.33 39.95
N ASN A 9 -50.87 24.66 40.00
CA ASN A 9 -49.98 25.35 39.05
C ASN A 9 -48.62 25.74 39.63
N SER A 10 -48.47 25.79 40.96
CA SER A 10 -47.21 26.21 41.61
C SER A 10 -46.12 25.14 41.51
N ALA A 11 -46.46 23.86 41.69
CA ALA A 11 -45.52 22.75 41.56
C ALA A 11 -45.01 22.60 40.12
N LEU A 12 -45.92 22.64 39.14
CA LEU A 12 -45.59 22.66 37.70
C LEU A 12 -44.69 23.86 37.32
N ASN A 13 -44.99 25.06 37.83
CA ASN A 13 -44.19 26.26 37.60
C ASN A 13 -42.82 26.19 38.31
N ALA A 14 -42.75 25.60 39.51
CA ALA A 14 -41.50 25.37 40.22
C ALA A 14 -40.62 24.34 39.50
N GLN A 15 -41.21 23.25 38.99
CA GLN A 15 -40.53 22.28 38.13
C GLN A 15 -40.07 22.92 36.82
N ALA A 16 -40.88 23.79 36.21
CA ALA A 16 -40.49 24.52 34.99
C ALA A 16 -39.30 25.45 35.23
N ASN A 17 -39.32 26.22 36.33
CA ASN A 17 -38.22 27.10 36.73
C ASN A 17 -36.95 26.33 37.09
N ALA A 18 -37.08 25.18 37.75
CA ALA A 18 -35.95 24.28 38.04
C ALA A 18 -35.36 23.71 36.75
N THR A 19 -36.20 23.29 35.81
CA THR A 19 -35.79 22.72 34.52
C THR A 19 -35.07 23.77 33.65
N LEU A 20 -35.56 25.01 33.63
CA LEU A 20 -34.91 26.13 32.93
C LEU A 20 -33.50 26.43 33.47
N ARG A 21 -33.31 26.40 34.80
CA ARG A 21 -31.98 26.55 35.41
C ARG A 21 -31.03 25.42 35.07
N VAL A 22 -31.53 24.18 35.00
CA VAL A 22 -30.74 23.02 34.56
C VAL A 22 -30.35 23.13 33.09
N LEU A 23 -31.26 23.60 32.23
CA LEU A 23 -30.97 23.84 30.80
C LEU A 23 -29.97 24.98 30.60
N GLN A 24 -30.05 26.06 31.38
CA GLN A 24 -29.10 27.18 31.33
C GLN A 24 -27.69 26.78 31.78
N ASN A 25 -27.57 25.83 32.72
CA ASN A 25 -26.28 25.34 33.23
C ASN A 25 -25.80 24.05 32.53
N LYS A 26 -26.50 23.56 31.49
CA LYS A 26 -25.98 22.43 30.71
C LYS A 26 -24.73 22.87 29.97
N LYS A 27 -23.59 22.29 30.34
CA LYS A 27 -22.37 22.37 29.54
C LYS A 27 -22.70 21.88 28.13
N PRO A 28 -22.30 22.60 27.07
CA PRO A 28 -22.51 22.14 25.71
C PRO A 28 -21.90 20.73 25.58
N MET A 29 -22.64 19.83 24.92
CA MET A 29 -22.15 18.48 24.68
C MET A 29 -20.82 18.57 23.91
N PRO A 30 -19.78 17.82 24.32
CA PRO A 30 -18.54 17.79 23.57
C PRO A 30 -18.81 17.19 22.19
N GLU A 31 -18.46 17.93 21.15
CA GLU A 31 -18.45 17.43 19.77
C GLU A 31 -17.19 16.58 19.61
N ILE A 32 -17.35 15.25 19.71
CA ILE A 32 -16.23 14.31 19.59
C ILE A 32 -15.98 14.06 18.12
N ASP A 33 -14.83 14.53 17.63
CA ASP A 33 -14.37 14.20 16.29
C ASP A 33 -13.77 12.79 16.25
N PHE A 34 -14.59 11.82 15.82
CA PHE A 34 -14.17 10.42 15.63
C PHE A 34 -13.10 10.23 14.53
N THR A 35 -12.75 11.28 13.79
CA THR A 35 -11.68 11.25 12.80
C THR A 35 -10.29 11.21 13.45
N ILE A 36 -10.17 11.61 14.71
CA ILE A 36 -8.89 11.76 15.42
C ILE A 36 -8.85 10.77 16.58
N HIS A 37 -7.96 9.79 16.50
CA HIS A 37 -7.68 8.85 17.57
C HIS A 37 -6.40 9.26 18.30
N THR A 38 -6.49 9.55 19.60
CA THR A 38 -5.30 9.85 20.42
C THR A 38 -4.81 8.55 21.05
N MET A 39 -3.58 8.15 20.73
CA MET A 39 -2.93 6.97 21.31
C MET A 39 -2.53 7.24 22.77
N GLU A 40 -2.24 6.17 23.52
CA GLU A 40 -1.82 6.23 24.94
C GLU A 40 -0.55 7.08 25.15
N ASP A 41 0.31 7.15 24.13
CA ASP A 41 1.53 7.96 24.11
C ASP A 41 1.29 9.46 23.81
N GLY A 42 0.03 9.88 23.68
CA GLY A 42 -0.36 11.27 23.37
C GLY A 42 -0.20 11.66 21.90
N THR A 43 0.19 10.73 21.03
CA THR A 43 0.23 10.96 19.58
C THR A 43 -1.17 10.85 18.98
N THR A 44 -1.56 11.85 18.18
CA THR A 44 -2.85 11.87 17.47
C THR A 44 -2.70 11.28 16.08
N ALA A 45 -3.50 10.26 15.80
CA ALA A 45 -3.57 9.57 14.52
C ALA A 45 -4.93 9.79 13.86
N SER A 46 -4.92 10.14 12.58
CA SER A 46 -6.15 10.23 11.81
C SER A 46 -6.62 8.84 11.38
N THR A 47 -7.91 8.53 11.55
CA THR A 47 -8.52 7.27 11.10
C THR A 47 -8.84 7.23 9.60
N ARG A 48 -8.72 8.38 8.91
CA ARG A 48 -8.97 8.50 7.46
C ARG A 48 -7.75 8.19 6.60
N GLU A 49 -6.55 8.34 7.14
CA GLU A 49 -5.30 8.22 6.40
C GLU A 49 -4.52 6.96 6.82
N ARG A 50 -3.51 6.58 6.01
CA ARG A 50 -2.58 5.53 6.39
C ARG A 50 -1.84 5.94 7.66
N TYR A 51 -1.91 5.09 8.67
CA TYR A 51 -1.21 5.28 9.94
C TYR A 51 0.32 5.25 9.75
N ASN A 52 0.82 4.24 9.03
CA ASN A 52 2.23 4.17 8.65
C ASN A 52 2.45 4.96 7.35
N LYS A 53 3.02 6.16 7.49
CA LYS A 53 3.30 7.08 6.38
C LYS A 53 4.68 6.87 5.75
N ASP A 54 5.57 6.13 6.41
CA ASP A 54 6.95 5.89 5.94
C ASP A 54 7.01 4.86 4.80
N VAL A 55 6.01 3.98 4.73
CA VAL A 55 5.88 3.00 3.66
C VAL A 55 5.32 3.68 2.41
N GLN A 56 6.11 3.71 1.35
CA GLN A 56 5.72 4.27 0.06
C GLN A 56 4.43 3.64 -0.47
N ALA A 57 3.56 4.47 -1.06
CA ALA A 57 2.32 3.99 -1.66
C ALA A 57 2.61 3.33 -3.03
N PRO A 58 1.90 2.26 -3.38
CA PRO A 58 2.06 1.62 -4.68
C PRO A 58 1.55 2.51 -5.82
N ALA A 59 2.08 2.32 -7.01
CA ALA A 59 1.59 2.96 -8.22
C ALA A 59 0.26 2.29 -8.66
N VAL A 60 -0.86 2.87 -8.21
CA VAL A 60 -2.21 2.33 -8.47
C VAL A 60 -2.71 2.56 -9.90
N HIS A 61 -2.11 3.50 -10.63
CA HIS A 61 -2.57 3.89 -11.96
C HIS A 61 -1.85 3.09 -13.05
N LEU A 62 -2.63 2.63 -14.03
CA LEU A 62 -2.09 2.04 -15.25
C LEU A 62 -1.49 3.14 -16.13
N PRO A 63 -0.27 2.95 -16.66
CA PRO A 63 0.35 3.92 -17.53
C PRO A 63 -0.37 4.03 -18.88
N THR A 64 -0.44 5.25 -19.38
CA THR A 64 -0.87 5.53 -20.75
C THR A 64 0.24 5.17 -21.73
N ASP A 65 -0.11 4.97 -23.00
CA ASP A 65 0.86 4.60 -24.04
C ASP A 65 1.95 5.68 -24.22
N ASP A 66 1.59 6.96 -24.09
CA ASP A 66 2.54 8.08 -24.14
C ASP A 66 3.60 8.06 -23.01
N MET A 67 3.26 7.47 -21.86
CA MET A 67 4.21 7.25 -20.77
C MET A 67 5.00 5.96 -20.94
N PHE A 68 4.42 4.98 -21.61
CA PHE A 68 5.01 3.67 -21.83
C PHE A 68 6.11 3.69 -22.90
N PHE A 69 5.90 4.41 -24.00
CA PHE A 69 6.86 4.50 -25.10
C PHE A 69 7.88 5.63 -24.88
N SER A 70 9.13 5.38 -25.29
CA SER A 70 10.19 6.39 -25.20
C SER A 70 9.93 7.54 -26.17
N LYS A 71 10.19 8.77 -25.72
CA LYS A 71 10.08 9.98 -26.56
C LYS A 71 11.17 10.05 -27.63
N GLU A 72 12.32 9.46 -27.38
CA GLU A 72 13.45 9.42 -28.32
C GLU A 72 13.27 8.31 -29.36
N HIS A 73 12.72 7.17 -28.92
CA HIS A 73 12.51 5.99 -29.73
C HIS A 73 11.09 5.46 -29.54
N PRO A 74 10.11 5.96 -30.33
CA PRO A 74 8.70 5.55 -30.21
C PRO A 74 8.46 4.07 -30.46
N ASP A 75 9.44 3.37 -31.06
CA ASP A 75 9.42 1.93 -31.30
C ASP A 75 9.82 1.10 -30.06
N ARG A 76 10.21 1.74 -28.95
CA ARG A 76 10.75 1.08 -27.75
C ARG A 76 10.07 1.58 -26.48
N PRO A 77 9.90 0.70 -25.48
CA PRO A 77 9.40 1.12 -24.18
C PRO A 77 10.44 1.98 -23.44
N ASP A 78 9.96 2.92 -22.62
CA ASP A 78 10.81 3.72 -21.73
C ASP A 78 11.26 2.88 -20.51
N LEU A 79 12.54 2.49 -20.52
CA LEU A 79 13.13 1.68 -19.47
C LEU A 79 13.26 2.41 -18.13
N ALA A 80 13.46 3.73 -18.15
CA ALA A 80 13.58 4.51 -16.91
C ALA A 80 12.23 4.58 -16.21
N PHE A 81 11.17 4.85 -16.98
CA PHE A 81 9.79 4.83 -16.50
C PHE A 81 9.41 3.44 -15.98
N LEU A 82 9.58 2.38 -16.77
CA LEU A 82 9.19 1.02 -16.38
C LEU A 82 9.93 0.53 -15.13
N LYS A 83 11.22 0.87 -14.98
CA LYS A 83 12.00 0.51 -13.80
C LYS A 83 11.40 1.12 -12.53
N ASP A 84 11.11 2.41 -12.53
CA ASP A 84 10.52 3.09 -11.37
C ASP A 84 9.07 2.64 -11.12
N HIS A 85 8.29 2.41 -12.19
CA HIS A 85 6.92 1.92 -12.08
C HIS A 85 6.86 0.53 -11.44
N PHE A 86 7.69 -0.41 -11.89
CA PHE A 86 7.76 -1.75 -11.27
C PHE A 86 8.37 -1.72 -9.86
N TYR A 87 9.29 -0.81 -9.57
CA TYR A 87 9.82 -0.62 -8.22
C TYR A 87 8.73 -0.19 -7.23
N ARG A 88 7.77 0.62 -7.69
CA ARG A 88 6.57 1.03 -6.93
C ARG A 88 5.41 0.04 -7.05
N GLU A 89 5.69 -1.22 -7.40
CA GLU A 89 4.72 -2.30 -7.59
C GLU A 89 3.62 -2.01 -8.64
N GLY A 90 3.87 -1.05 -9.53
CA GLY A 90 2.96 -0.68 -10.59
C GLY A 90 2.68 -1.84 -11.56
N ARG A 91 1.51 -1.79 -12.19
CA ARG A 91 1.12 -2.71 -13.26
C ARG A 91 1.00 -1.93 -14.57
N ILE A 92 1.29 -2.61 -15.67
CA ILE A 92 1.08 -2.10 -17.03
C ILE A 92 -0.21 -2.69 -17.60
N THR A 93 -0.71 -2.14 -18.70
CA THR A 93 -1.87 -2.72 -19.38
C THR A 93 -1.52 -4.08 -19.99
N GLU A 94 -2.54 -4.91 -20.23
CA GLU A 94 -2.34 -6.23 -20.84
C GLU A 94 -1.71 -6.11 -22.23
N ASP A 95 -2.19 -5.18 -23.06
CA ASP A 95 -1.67 -4.94 -24.41
C ASP A 95 -0.20 -4.53 -24.40
N GLN A 96 0.20 -3.64 -23.47
CA GLN A 96 1.60 -3.24 -23.27
C GLN A 96 2.47 -4.43 -22.83
N ALA A 97 1.95 -5.30 -21.98
CA ALA A 97 2.66 -6.51 -21.55
C ALA A 97 2.84 -7.50 -22.71
N ILE A 98 1.78 -7.74 -23.47
CA ILE A 98 1.82 -8.60 -24.66
C ILE A 98 2.81 -8.05 -25.69
N TYR A 99 2.82 -6.73 -25.89
CA TYR A 99 3.79 -6.07 -26.78
C TYR A 99 5.25 -6.38 -26.38
N ILE A 100 5.59 -6.24 -25.08
CA ILE A 100 6.95 -6.56 -24.59
C ILE A 100 7.27 -8.04 -24.85
N LEU A 101 6.36 -8.94 -24.51
CA LEU A 101 6.57 -10.38 -24.65
C LEU A 101 6.75 -10.81 -26.10
N GLN A 102 5.95 -10.26 -27.02
CA GLN A 102 6.05 -10.55 -28.45
C GLN A 102 7.38 -10.03 -29.01
N LYS A 103 7.75 -8.77 -28.72
CA LYS A 103 9.01 -8.19 -29.18
C LYS A 103 10.24 -8.93 -28.63
N ALA A 104 10.21 -9.29 -27.35
CA ALA A 104 11.28 -10.09 -26.76
C ALA A 104 11.36 -11.49 -27.42
N THR A 105 10.21 -12.12 -27.70
CA THR A 105 10.15 -13.41 -28.37
C THR A 105 10.71 -13.35 -29.79
N ASP A 106 10.40 -12.29 -30.53
CA ASP A 106 10.93 -12.10 -31.89
C ASP A 106 12.46 -11.98 -31.88
N ILE A 107 13.01 -11.20 -30.95
CA ILE A 107 14.47 -11.04 -30.79
C ILE A 107 15.12 -12.37 -30.42
N LEU A 108 14.65 -13.01 -29.34
CA LEU A 108 15.21 -14.27 -28.84
C LEU A 108 15.10 -15.42 -29.85
N ARG A 109 14.11 -15.39 -30.74
CA ARG A 109 13.95 -16.40 -31.80
C ARG A 109 15.00 -16.26 -32.90
N THR A 110 15.50 -15.05 -33.14
CA THR A 110 16.53 -14.81 -34.16
C THR A 110 17.94 -15.19 -33.69
N GLU A 111 18.14 -15.35 -32.39
CA GLU A 111 19.43 -15.69 -31.81
C GLU A 111 19.77 -17.19 -31.97
N PRO A 112 21.05 -17.54 -32.20
CA PRO A 112 21.48 -18.94 -32.25
C PRO A 112 21.43 -19.59 -30.86
N ASN A 113 21.27 -20.92 -30.82
CA ASN A 113 21.26 -21.69 -29.56
C ASN A 113 22.56 -21.54 -28.74
N LEU A 114 23.69 -21.28 -29.40
CA LEU A 114 24.98 -21.01 -28.78
C LEU A 114 25.33 -19.54 -29.01
N LEU A 115 25.28 -18.73 -27.95
CA LEU A 115 25.64 -17.31 -27.98
C LEU A 115 27.14 -17.15 -27.74
N GLU A 116 27.81 -16.40 -28.62
CA GLU A 116 29.18 -15.96 -28.46
C GLU A 116 29.18 -14.50 -28.01
N VAL A 117 29.77 -14.22 -26.84
CA VAL A 117 29.80 -12.88 -26.21
C VAL A 117 31.19 -12.56 -25.69
N ASP A 118 31.72 -11.40 -26.12
CA ASP A 118 33.05 -10.91 -25.75
C ASP A 118 33.06 -10.19 -24.38
N ALA A 119 34.18 -10.26 -23.66
CA ALA A 119 34.36 -9.57 -22.38
C ALA A 119 34.50 -8.04 -22.56
N PRO A 120 34.13 -7.21 -21.55
CA PRO A 120 33.68 -7.56 -20.20
C PRO A 120 32.15 -7.76 -20.10
N ILE A 121 31.73 -8.86 -19.49
CA ILE A 121 30.31 -9.20 -19.27
C ILE A 121 30.04 -9.48 -17.78
N THR A 122 28.83 -9.15 -17.33
CA THR A 122 28.35 -9.56 -16.01
C THR A 122 27.47 -10.80 -16.18
N GLY A 123 28.01 -11.98 -15.86
CA GLY A 123 27.25 -13.22 -15.83
C GLY A 123 26.42 -13.35 -14.55
N LYS A 124 25.12 -13.65 -14.67
CA LYS A 124 24.28 -14.09 -13.56
C LYS A 124 23.88 -15.55 -13.78
N CYS A 125 24.42 -16.46 -13.00
CA CYS A 125 23.91 -17.82 -12.91
C CYS A 125 22.87 -17.90 -11.78
N ALA A 126 21.75 -18.58 -12.02
CA ALA A 126 20.85 -18.95 -10.93
C ALA A 126 21.64 -19.89 -10.00
N ALA A 127 21.90 -19.46 -8.76
CA ALA A 127 22.57 -20.31 -7.78
C ALA A 127 21.66 -21.51 -7.49
N LYS A 128 22.03 -22.68 -8.01
CA LYS A 128 21.53 -23.95 -7.50
C LYS A 128 22.41 -24.30 -6.30
N GLU A 129 21.80 -24.60 -5.15
CA GLU A 129 22.51 -25.13 -3.98
C GLU A 129 23.29 -26.38 -4.41
N TYR A 130 24.61 -26.26 -4.45
CA TYR A 130 25.52 -27.33 -4.86
C TYR A 130 25.92 -28.12 -3.61
N HIS A 131 25.05 -29.00 -3.13
CA HIS A 131 25.44 -30.02 -2.15
C HIS A 131 26.05 -31.22 -2.87
N ALA A 132 27.32 -31.11 -3.28
CA ALA A 132 28.07 -32.21 -3.87
C ALA A 132 29.27 -32.61 -2.98
N LYS A 133 29.02 -33.65 -2.17
CA LYS A 133 29.93 -34.72 -1.72
C LYS A 133 31.25 -34.35 -1.00
N GLU A 134 31.19 -34.28 0.32
CA GLU A 134 32.31 -34.66 1.22
C GLU A 134 32.34 -36.19 1.50
N ARG A 135 31.74 -37.02 0.63
CA ARG A 135 31.56 -38.46 0.86
C ARG A 135 32.60 -39.37 0.19
N GLU A 136 33.71 -38.80 -0.26
CA GLU A 136 34.82 -39.54 -0.90
C GLU A 136 36.12 -39.51 -0.08
N ARG A 137 36.20 -38.78 1.04
CA ARG A 137 37.38 -38.78 1.94
C ARG A 137 37.36 -39.82 3.07
N GLU A 138 36.24 -40.51 3.29
CA GLU A 138 36.14 -41.52 4.37
C GLU A 138 36.34 -42.97 3.89
N ASN A 139 36.38 -43.24 2.58
CA ASN A 139 36.54 -44.60 2.05
C ASN A 139 37.98 -44.98 1.67
N GLU A 140 38.94 -44.05 1.71
CA GLU A 140 40.36 -44.36 1.45
C GLU A 140 41.20 -44.54 2.74
N SER A 141 40.64 -44.27 3.92
CA SER A 141 41.32 -44.47 5.21
C SER A 141 41.09 -45.87 5.83
N GLY A 142 40.40 -46.77 5.11
CA GLY A 142 39.98 -48.09 5.59
C GLY A 142 40.57 -49.30 4.85
N ALA A 143 41.69 -49.15 4.15
CA ALA A 143 42.43 -50.29 3.59
C ALA A 143 43.83 -50.33 4.23
N GLY A 144 43.94 -51.10 5.30
CA GLY A 144 45.21 -51.59 5.84
C GLY A 144 45.74 -52.77 5.03
#